data_AF-A0A8W8N0M7-F1
#
_entry.id   AF-A0A8W8N0M7-F1
#
_cell.length_a   1.000
_cell.length_b   1.000
_cell.length_c   1.000
_cell.angle_alpha   90.00
_cell.angle_beta   90.00
_cell.angle_gamma   90.00
#
_symmetry.space_group_name_H-M   'P 1'
#
loop_
_entity.id
_entity.type
_entity.pdbx_description
1 polymer ?
#
loop_
_entity_poly.entity_id
_entity_poly.type
_entity_poly.pdbx_seq_one_letter_code
_entity_poly.pdbx_strand_id
1 'polypeptide(L)'
;LESGFLSAERSQGLIPQFMEKVLHLLNKYGRCSIPVGESITVHLKVTVNISEPPPVLDHDVPILIRDRVRPHHEWDLTTQQVLPYIDGFNPTCRIAVEADVEINLVKSCLQNLLHYNIIKIIPVFQYSNMYTVTSDIKKLYSDLQEQCVLSVAIKGHTLPRLRDIMTLYTSMTNGVTVKDLCCRYNPHGLKIDEKKLIQFGVVKNLIRVLRKYPIVVPSNSEPDPRLRSLYSLFDGLHCLDEICCKVGIGQSELEERIENDPNVRVCMK
;
A
#
# COMPACT_ATOMS: atom_id res chain seq x y z
N LEU A 1 -3.00 -14.88 -44.08
CA LEU A 1 -3.29 -15.74 -45.26
C LEU A 1 -4.28 -15.10 -46.25
N GLU A 2 -4.97 -14.00 -45.91
CA GLU A 2 -6.07 -13.47 -46.74
C GLU A 2 -5.70 -12.53 -47.90
N SER A 3 -4.47 -12.01 -47.99
CA SER A 3 -4.14 -11.00 -49.03
C SER A 3 -2.81 -11.19 -49.75
N GLY A 4 -2.06 -12.27 -49.49
CA GLY A 4 -0.75 -12.47 -50.13
C GLY A 4 0.20 -11.27 -49.98
N PHE A 5 0.05 -10.48 -48.92
CA PHE A 5 0.70 -9.16 -48.76
C PHE A 5 2.24 -9.24 -48.72
N LEU A 6 2.79 -10.40 -48.41
CA LEU A 6 4.24 -10.65 -48.44
C LEU A 6 4.73 -11.18 -49.79
N SER A 7 3.82 -11.62 -50.66
CA SER A 7 4.10 -12.27 -51.95
C SER A 7 4.03 -11.29 -53.14
N ALA A 8 3.45 -10.10 -52.96
CA ALA A 8 3.43 -9.07 -53.98
C ALA A 8 4.66 -8.14 -53.84
N GLU A 9 5.46 -7.98 -54.90
CA GLU A 9 6.64 -7.09 -54.91
C GLU A 9 6.28 -5.63 -54.60
N ARG A 10 5.04 -5.21 -54.87
CA ARG A 10 4.55 -3.84 -54.59
C ARG A 10 4.36 -3.54 -53.10
N SER A 11 4.06 -4.55 -52.28
CA SER A 11 3.83 -4.37 -50.85
C SER A 11 5.11 -4.44 -50.03
N GLN A 12 6.22 -4.97 -50.58
CA GLN A 12 7.53 -4.93 -49.92
C GLN A 12 8.05 -3.50 -49.73
N GLY A 13 7.76 -2.57 -50.65
CA GLY A 13 8.11 -1.15 -50.50
C GLY A 13 7.24 -0.37 -49.50
N LEU A 14 6.05 -0.89 -49.15
CA LEU A 14 5.13 -0.27 -48.19
C LEU A 14 5.47 -0.64 -46.73
N ILE A 15 6.16 -1.77 -46.51
CA ILE A 15 6.54 -2.23 -45.16
C ILE A 15 7.50 -1.25 -44.45
N PRO A 16 8.56 -0.72 -45.08
CA PRO A 16 9.45 0.25 -44.44
C PRO A 16 8.70 1.53 -44.04
N GLN A 17 7.84 2.05 -44.92
CA GLN A 17 7.03 3.24 -44.64
C GLN A 17 6.00 2.99 -43.54
N PHE A 18 5.44 1.78 -43.48
CA PHE A 18 4.55 1.35 -42.40
C PHE A 18 5.31 1.28 -41.07
N MET A 19 6.49 0.66 -41.04
CA MET A 19 7.32 0.55 -39.84
C MET A 19 7.78 1.91 -39.32
N GLU A 20 8.14 2.83 -40.21
CA GLU A 20 8.53 4.20 -39.83
C GLU A 20 7.34 4.97 -39.22
N LYS A 21 6.14 4.83 -39.80
CA LYS A 21 4.91 5.40 -39.25
C LYS A 21 4.56 4.79 -37.90
N VAL A 22 4.66 3.46 -37.76
CA VAL A 22 4.44 2.76 -36.48
C VAL A 22 5.42 3.25 -35.43
N LEU A 23 6.71 3.34 -35.76
CA LEU A 23 7.76 3.80 -34.85
C LEU A 23 7.49 5.23 -34.38
N HIS A 24 7.17 6.15 -35.31
CA HIS A 24 6.88 7.53 -34.96
C HIS A 24 5.62 7.67 -34.09
N LEU A 25 4.53 6.98 -34.46
CA LEU A 25 3.26 7.05 -33.73
C LEU A 25 3.34 6.39 -32.35
N LEU A 26 4.04 5.26 -32.22
CA LEU A 26 4.26 4.61 -30.93
C LEU A 26 5.13 5.48 -30.01
N ASN A 27 6.22 6.06 -30.53
CA ASN A 27 7.11 6.91 -29.73
C ASN A 27 6.43 8.23 -29.32
N LYS A 28 5.54 8.80 -30.14
CA LYS A 28 4.89 10.09 -29.87
C LYS A 28 3.60 9.99 -29.06
N TYR A 29 2.76 8.98 -29.33
CA TYR A 29 1.42 8.89 -28.74
C TYR A 29 1.19 7.60 -27.93
N GLY A 30 2.10 6.61 -27.98
CA GLY A 30 1.94 5.32 -27.32
C GLY A 30 0.76 4.48 -27.84
N ARG A 31 0.10 4.94 -28.90
CA ARG A 31 -1.05 4.29 -29.56
C ARG A 31 -0.97 4.58 -31.05
N CYS A 32 -1.31 3.59 -31.86
CA CYS A 32 -1.20 3.67 -33.30
C CYS A 32 -2.36 2.88 -33.91
N SER A 33 -3.03 3.46 -34.91
CA SER A 33 -4.11 2.81 -35.66
C SER A 33 -3.82 3.07 -37.13
N ILE A 34 -3.31 2.07 -37.85
CA ILE A 34 -2.91 2.22 -39.25
C ILE A 34 -3.71 1.24 -40.11
N PRO A 35 -4.48 1.74 -41.10
CA PRO A 35 -5.06 0.87 -42.12
C PRO A 35 -3.95 0.28 -43.01
N VAL A 36 -3.97 -1.04 -43.18
CA VAL A 36 -3.13 -1.80 -44.11
C VAL A 36 -4.04 -2.41 -45.18
N GLY A 37 -4.10 -1.77 -46.34
CA GLY A 37 -4.98 -2.18 -47.45
C GLY A 37 -6.42 -1.68 -47.32
N GLU A 38 -7.35 -2.27 -48.08
CA GLU A 38 -8.75 -1.86 -48.17
C GLU A 38 -9.63 -2.33 -47.01
N SER A 39 -9.20 -3.35 -46.25
CA SER A 39 -10.06 -4.05 -45.29
C SER A 39 -9.42 -4.39 -43.95
N ILE A 40 -8.15 -4.07 -43.71
CA ILE A 40 -7.47 -4.38 -42.43
C ILE A 40 -7.00 -3.09 -41.77
N THR A 41 -7.30 -2.92 -40.50
CA THR A 41 -6.76 -1.84 -39.64
C THR A 41 -5.99 -2.44 -38.49
N VAL A 42 -4.74 -2.02 -38.32
CA VAL A 42 -3.85 -2.48 -37.26
C VAL A 42 -3.88 -1.49 -36.12
N HIS A 43 -4.39 -1.91 -34.97
CA HIS A 43 -4.38 -1.14 -33.74
C HIS A 43 -3.28 -1.64 -32.80
N LEU A 44 -2.30 -0.78 -32.53
CA LEU A 44 -1.18 -1.04 -31.62
C LEU A 44 -1.29 -0.08 -30.43
N LYS A 45 -1.12 -0.60 -29.22
CA LYS A 45 -1.10 0.20 -27.99
C LYS A 45 0.07 -0.25 -27.13
N VAL A 46 0.92 0.69 -26.74
CA VAL A 46 1.97 0.44 -25.77
C VAL A 46 1.30 0.25 -24.42
N THR A 47 1.36 -0.98 -23.90
CA THR A 47 0.95 -1.28 -22.53
C THR A 47 2.07 -0.88 -21.59
N VAL A 48 1.72 -0.20 -20.50
CA VAL A 48 2.66 -0.02 -19.40
C VAL A 48 2.74 -1.37 -18.69
N ASN A 49 3.91 -1.99 -18.68
CA ASN A 49 4.15 -3.19 -17.88
C ASN A 49 4.20 -2.78 -16.42
N ILE A 50 3.05 -2.85 -15.77
CA ILE A 50 2.94 -2.71 -14.34
C ILE A 50 3.19 -4.12 -13.77
N SER A 51 4.11 -4.22 -12.82
CA SER A 51 4.39 -5.47 -12.11
C SER A 51 3.12 -6.00 -11.44
N GLU A 52 3.01 -7.33 -11.31
CA GLU A 52 1.90 -7.94 -10.59
C GLU A 52 1.81 -7.36 -9.17
N PRO A 53 0.66 -6.77 -8.80
CA PRO A 53 0.51 -6.18 -7.48
C PRO A 53 0.58 -7.26 -6.40
N PRO A 54 1.17 -6.96 -5.24
CA PRO A 54 1.19 -7.89 -4.11
C PRO A 54 -0.24 -8.23 -3.67
N PRO A 55 -0.47 -9.44 -3.13
CA PRO A 55 -1.77 -9.82 -2.62
C PRO A 55 -2.16 -8.94 -1.43
N VAL A 56 -3.43 -8.51 -1.39
CA VAL A 56 -3.99 -7.68 -0.31
C VAL A 56 -4.43 -8.56 0.84
N LEU A 57 -3.98 -8.25 2.06
CA LEU A 57 -4.33 -8.97 3.28
C LEU A 57 -5.60 -8.41 3.91
N ASP A 58 -6.26 -9.20 4.77
CA ASP A 58 -7.51 -8.80 5.43
C ASP A 58 -7.36 -7.56 6.33
N HIS A 59 -6.17 -7.43 6.92
CA HIS A 59 -5.79 -6.36 7.83
C HIS A 59 -5.11 -5.19 7.11
N ASP A 60 -5.11 -5.15 5.79
CA ASP A 60 -4.57 -4.02 5.04
C ASP A 60 -5.59 -2.89 4.92
N VAL A 61 -5.12 -1.64 4.99
CA VAL A 61 -5.95 -0.44 4.86
C VAL A 61 -5.61 0.25 3.54
N PRO A 62 -6.55 0.30 2.58
CA PRO A 62 -6.34 1.02 1.33
C PRO A 62 -6.57 2.52 1.52
N ILE A 63 -5.70 3.35 0.91
CA ILE A 63 -5.87 4.80 0.81
C ILE A 63 -5.79 5.26 -0.64
N LEU A 64 -6.68 6.18 -1.01
CA LEU A 64 -6.68 6.82 -2.33
C LEU A 64 -5.55 7.86 -2.42
N ILE A 65 -4.64 7.69 -3.38
CA ILE A 65 -3.56 8.66 -3.64
C ILE A 65 -3.95 9.63 -4.75
N ARG A 66 -4.61 9.12 -5.79
CA ARG A 66 -5.05 9.93 -6.91
C ARG A 66 -6.52 10.28 -6.70
N ASP A 67 -6.83 11.54 -6.93
CA ASP A 67 -8.22 11.98 -7.00
C ASP A 67 -8.95 11.22 -8.11
N ARG A 68 -10.28 11.19 -8.08
CA ARG A 68 -11.14 10.38 -8.96
C ARG A 68 -11.02 10.87 -10.42
N VAL A 69 -9.95 10.49 -11.13
CA VAL A 69 -9.62 10.99 -12.48
C VAL A 69 -10.62 10.50 -13.53
N ARG A 70 -11.46 9.48 -13.25
CA ARG A 70 -12.40 8.92 -14.22
C ARG A 70 -13.86 9.03 -13.78
N PRO A 71 -14.78 9.33 -14.71
CA PRO A 71 -16.20 9.42 -14.42
C PRO A 71 -16.73 8.08 -13.90
N HIS A 72 -17.62 8.14 -12.89
CA HIS A 72 -18.16 6.98 -12.18
C HIS A 72 -18.73 5.87 -13.09
N HIS A 73 -19.17 6.19 -14.31
CA HIS A 73 -19.79 5.25 -15.24
C HIS A 73 -18.82 4.23 -15.89
N GLU A 74 -17.52 4.55 -15.99
CA GLU A 74 -16.53 3.63 -16.60
C GLU A 74 -16.01 2.57 -15.61
N TRP A 75 -16.43 2.65 -14.35
CA TRP A 75 -15.97 1.79 -13.28
C TRP A 75 -16.86 0.56 -13.15
N ASP A 76 -16.26 -0.59 -12.85
CA ASP A 76 -16.99 -1.80 -12.54
C ASP A 76 -17.91 -1.60 -11.33
N LEU A 77 -19.07 -2.25 -11.30
CA LEU A 77 -20.07 -2.10 -10.22
C LEU A 77 -19.45 -2.32 -8.83
N THR A 78 -18.57 -3.32 -8.70
CA THR A 78 -17.85 -3.63 -7.46
C THR A 78 -16.91 -2.49 -7.04
N THR A 79 -16.18 -1.91 -7.99
CA THR A 79 -15.31 -0.76 -7.71
C THR A 79 -16.10 0.47 -7.31
N GLN A 80 -17.28 0.70 -7.89
CA GLN A 80 -18.16 1.81 -7.53
C GLN A 80 -18.70 1.68 -6.09
N GLN A 81 -19.01 0.46 -5.66
CA GLN A 81 -19.50 0.19 -4.30
C GLN A 81 -18.40 0.27 -3.24
N VAL A 82 -17.19 -0.17 -3.54
CA VAL A 82 -16.07 -0.18 -2.59
C VAL A 82 -15.41 1.20 -2.45
N LEU A 83 -15.29 1.97 -3.55
CA LEU A 83 -14.58 3.26 -3.59
C LEU A 83 -15.01 4.31 -2.54
N PRO A 84 -16.30 4.47 -2.18
CA PRO A 84 -16.74 5.40 -1.15
C PRO A 84 -16.20 5.09 0.25
N TYR A 85 -15.96 3.80 0.54
CA TYR A 85 -15.50 3.33 1.85
C TYR A 85 -13.97 3.29 1.97
N ILE A 86 -13.24 3.61 0.90
CA ILE A 86 -11.77 3.74 0.94
C ILE A 86 -11.41 5.10 1.54
N ASP A 87 -11.37 5.16 2.87
CA ASP A 87 -11.05 6.36 3.64
C ASP A 87 -9.59 6.39 4.16
N GLY A 88 -8.87 5.27 4.03
CA GLY A 88 -7.53 5.11 4.55
C GLY A 88 -7.44 4.91 6.07
N PHE A 89 -8.55 4.54 6.73
CA PHE A 89 -8.57 4.13 8.15
C PHE A 89 -9.17 2.74 8.34
N ASN A 90 -10.18 2.39 7.55
CA ASN A 90 -10.87 1.13 7.69
C ASN A 90 -10.08 -0.02 7.04
N PRO A 91 -9.87 -1.15 7.75
CA PRO A 91 -9.25 -2.33 7.15
C PRO A 91 -10.17 -2.94 6.09
N THR A 92 -9.57 -3.69 5.17
CA THR A 92 -10.27 -4.35 4.06
C THR A 92 -11.44 -5.21 4.54
N CYS A 93 -11.31 -5.91 5.66
CA CYS A 93 -12.40 -6.69 6.25
C CYS A 93 -13.62 -5.85 6.65
N ARG A 94 -13.40 -4.63 7.17
CA ARG A 94 -14.47 -3.73 7.57
C ARG A 94 -15.13 -3.08 6.37
N ILE A 95 -14.34 -2.73 5.36
CA ILE A 95 -14.82 -2.21 4.07
C ILE A 95 -15.75 -3.24 3.40
N ALA A 96 -15.40 -4.53 3.44
CA ALA A 96 -16.24 -5.59 2.88
C ALA A 96 -17.63 -5.67 3.54
N VAL A 97 -17.69 -5.53 4.88
CA VAL A 97 -18.95 -5.52 5.64
C VAL A 97 -19.77 -4.25 5.35
N GLU A 98 -19.13 -3.08 5.29
CA GLU A 98 -19.82 -1.82 5.02
C GLU A 98 -20.32 -1.71 3.58
N ALA A 99 -19.60 -2.30 2.62
CA ALA A 99 -20.00 -2.35 1.22
C ALA A 99 -20.98 -3.49 0.88
N ASP A 100 -21.21 -4.43 1.80
CA ASP A 100 -21.98 -5.67 1.59
C ASP A 100 -21.46 -6.49 0.39
N VAL A 101 -20.14 -6.64 0.30
CA VAL A 101 -19.44 -7.38 -0.76
C VAL A 101 -18.55 -8.45 -0.14
N GLU A 102 -18.45 -9.61 -0.80
CA GLU A 102 -17.56 -10.69 -0.36
C GLU A 102 -16.10 -10.22 -0.29
N ILE A 103 -15.41 -10.54 0.81
CA ILE A 103 -14.04 -10.09 1.09
C ILE A 103 -13.03 -10.47 -0.01
N ASN A 104 -13.18 -11.64 -0.64
CA ASN A 104 -12.29 -12.09 -1.71
C ASN A 104 -12.45 -11.24 -2.99
N LEU A 105 -13.68 -10.81 -3.27
CA LEU A 105 -13.97 -9.90 -4.37
C LEU A 105 -13.43 -8.50 -4.09
N VAL A 106 -13.54 -8.02 -2.85
CA VAL A 106 -12.93 -6.75 -2.41
C VAL A 106 -11.41 -6.81 -2.53
N LYS A 107 -10.76 -7.88 -2.06
CA LYS A 107 -9.30 -8.08 -2.23
C LYS A 107 -8.87 -8.01 -3.70
N SER A 108 -9.61 -8.70 -4.58
CA SER A 108 -9.33 -8.72 -6.01
C SER A 108 -9.53 -7.34 -6.64
N CYS A 109 -10.58 -6.62 -6.21
CA CYS A 109 -10.85 -5.24 -6.60
C CYS A 109 -9.73 -4.30 -6.16
N LEU A 110 -9.30 -4.37 -4.89
CA LEU A 110 -8.21 -3.56 -4.36
C LEU A 110 -6.88 -3.89 -5.06
N GLN A 111 -6.60 -5.15 -5.35
CA GLN A 111 -5.43 -5.57 -6.10
C GLN A 111 -5.41 -4.93 -7.50
N ASN A 112 -6.55 -4.89 -8.19
CA ASN A 112 -6.69 -4.20 -9.47
C ASN A 112 -6.47 -2.68 -9.33
N LEU A 113 -7.04 -2.05 -8.30
CA LEU A 113 -6.84 -0.62 -8.04
C LEU A 113 -5.38 -0.28 -7.70
N LEU A 114 -4.67 -1.21 -7.03
CA LEU A 114 -3.25 -1.11 -6.71
C LEU A 114 -2.41 -1.22 -7.99
N HIS A 115 -2.76 -2.13 -8.90
CA HIS A 115 -2.12 -2.25 -10.21
C HIS A 115 -2.17 -0.91 -10.96
N TYR A 116 -3.33 -0.24 -11.01
CA TYR A 116 -3.44 1.07 -11.66
C TYR A 116 -2.82 2.24 -10.88
N ASN A 117 -2.18 1.99 -9.72
CA ASN A 117 -1.60 3.00 -8.83
C ASN A 117 -2.62 4.08 -8.43
N ILE A 118 -3.88 3.66 -8.20
CA ILE A 118 -4.96 4.54 -7.76
C ILE A 118 -5.00 4.58 -6.23
N ILE A 119 -4.80 3.40 -5.63
CA ILE A 119 -4.69 3.23 -4.19
C ILE A 119 -3.26 2.86 -3.80
N LYS A 120 -2.94 3.09 -2.54
CA LYS A 120 -1.80 2.51 -1.84
C LYS A 120 -2.30 1.78 -0.61
N ILE A 121 -1.62 0.71 -0.24
CA ILE A 121 -1.92 -0.02 0.98
C ILE A 121 -1.04 0.53 2.11
N ILE A 122 -1.66 0.82 3.23
CA ILE A 122 -1.01 1.18 4.48
C ILE A 122 -1.40 0.16 5.56
N PRO A 123 -0.52 -0.08 6.55
CA PRO A 123 -0.86 -0.91 7.69
C PRO A 123 -1.93 -0.24 8.57
N VAL A 124 -2.72 -1.06 9.28
CA VAL A 124 -3.71 -0.58 10.27
C VAL A 124 -3.02 0.28 11.33
N PHE A 125 -3.66 1.39 11.65
CA PHE A 125 -3.26 2.23 12.76
C PHE A 125 -3.66 1.59 14.09
N GLN A 126 -2.67 1.30 14.94
CA GLN A 126 -2.86 0.87 16.32
C GLN A 126 -1.93 1.67 17.24
N TYR A 127 -2.37 1.98 18.46
CA TYR A 127 -1.54 2.72 19.42
C TYR A 127 -0.33 1.93 19.93
N SER A 128 -0.40 0.60 19.85
CA SER A 128 0.69 -0.34 20.15
C SER A 128 1.79 -0.32 19.09
N ASN A 129 1.52 0.17 17.87
CA ASN A 129 2.49 0.16 16.79
C ASN A 129 3.67 1.10 17.07
N MET A 130 4.84 0.68 16.59
CA MET A 130 6.07 1.44 16.65
C MET A 130 6.41 1.97 15.26
N TYR A 131 6.84 3.22 15.22
CA TYR A 131 7.12 3.93 13.97
C TYR A 131 8.52 4.48 14.02
N THR A 132 9.25 4.41 12.89
CA THR A 132 10.54 5.07 12.76
C THR A 132 10.58 6.05 11.62
N VAL A 133 11.27 7.17 11.87
CA VAL A 133 11.60 8.15 10.86
C VAL A 133 12.57 7.57 9.84
N THR A 134 12.27 7.80 8.57
CA THR A 134 13.14 7.49 7.44
C THR A 134 13.95 8.73 7.04
N SER A 135 15.10 8.55 6.39
CA SER A 135 15.96 9.64 5.87
C SER A 135 15.24 10.62 4.93
N ASP A 136 14.11 10.19 4.36
CA ASP A 136 13.22 10.98 3.52
C ASP A 136 12.46 12.09 4.25
N ILE A 137 12.54 12.17 5.59
CA ILE A 137 11.95 13.30 6.33
C ILE A 137 12.51 14.67 5.89
N LYS A 138 13.70 14.71 5.29
CA LYS A 138 14.26 15.93 4.70
C LYS A 138 13.37 16.51 3.59
N LYS A 139 12.68 15.65 2.84
CA LYS A 139 11.73 16.06 1.79
C LYS A 139 10.52 16.82 2.35
N LEU A 140 10.22 16.63 3.63
CA LEU A 140 9.18 17.40 4.31
C LEU A 140 9.52 18.88 4.40
N TYR A 141 10.81 19.27 4.41
CA TYR A 141 11.22 20.66 4.52
C TYR A 141 11.06 21.46 3.22
N SER A 142 11.03 20.83 2.05
CA SER A 142 10.95 21.56 0.76
C SER A 142 9.54 21.57 0.20
N ASP A 143 9.00 20.41 -0.16
CA ASP A 143 7.85 20.35 -1.08
C ASP A 143 6.53 19.94 -0.41
N LEU A 144 6.62 19.37 0.80
CA LEU A 144 5.48 18.71 1.45
C LEU A 144 4.97 19.45 2.69
N GLN A 145 5.52 20.61 3.02
CA GLN A 145 5.15 21.38 4.22
C GLN A 145 3.66 21.72 4.24
N GLU A 146 3.16 22.35 3.17
CA GLU A 146 1.78 22.81 3.09
C GLU A 146 0.79 21.63 3.08
N GLN A 147 1.09 20.58 2.30
CA GLN A 147 0.24 19.38 2.26
C GLN A 147 0.20 18.66 3.62
N CYS A 148 1.32 18.61 4.34
CA CYS A 148 1.38 18.02 5.67
C CYS A 148 0.54 18.82 6.65
N VAL A 149 0.70 20.14 6.71
CA VAL A 149 -0.05 20.99 7.64
C VAL A 149 -1.56 20.89 7.38
N LEU A 150 -1.99 20.89 6.12
CA LEU A 150 -3.39 20.76 5.74
C LEU A 150 -3.99 19.38 6.07
N SER A 151 -3.24 18.31 5.81
CA SER A 151 -3.72 16.94 6.06
C SER A 151 -3.75 16.58 7.55
N VAL A 152 -2.81 17.12 8.34
CA VAL A 152 -2.65 16.82 9.76
C VAL A 152 -3.59 17.63 10.65
N ALA A 153 -4.09 18.77 10.15
CA ALA A 153 -4.99 19.62 10.91
C ALA A 153 -6.29 18.89 11.32
N ILE A 154 -6.70 19.10 12.57
CA ILE A 154 -8.03 18.71 13.03
C ILE A 154 -9.06 19.58 12.29
N LYS A 155 -10.09 18.94 11.73
CA LYS A 155 -11.18 19.65 11.01
C LYS A 155 -11.84 20.64 11.98
N GLY A 156 -11.82 21.93 11.65
CA GLY A 156 -12.45 22.99 12.44
C GLY A 156 -11.54 23.74 13.42
N HIS A 157 -10.24 23.43 13.49
CA HIS A 157 -9.27 24.17 14.30
C HIS A 157 -8.21 24.90 13.46
N THR A 158 -7.53 25.86 14.09
CA THR A 158 -6.40 26.59 13.47
C THR A 158 -5.28 25.63 13.10
N LEU A 159 -4.61 25.88 11.98
CA LEU A 159 -3.53 25.06 11.45
C LEU A 159 -2.40 24.85 12.50
N PRO A 160 -1.92 23.61 12.65
CA PRO A 160 -0.79 23.31 13.54
C PRO A 160 0.52 23.91 13.01
N ARG A 161 1.46 24.20 13.92
CA ARG A 161 2.79 24.69 13.52
C ARG A 161 3.63 23.53 13.02
N LEU A 162 4.37 23.76 11.93
CA LEU A 162 5.29 22.77 11.35
C LEU A 162 6.34 22.28 12.37
N ARG A 163 6.76 23.16 13.29
CA ARG A 163 7.71 22.81 14.37
C ARG A 163 7.19 21.65 15.20
N ASP A 164 5.94 21.70 15.64
CA ASP A 164 5.38 20.72 16.57
C ASP A 164 5.22 19.36 15.86
N ILE A 165 4.79 19.39 14.59
CA ILE A 165 4.74 18.22 13.70
C ILE A 165 6.14 17.59 13.56
N MET A 166 7.16 18.41 13.31
CA MET A 166 8.53 17.92 13.18
C MET A 166 9.06 17.36 14.49
N THR A 167 8.79 18.00 15.62
CA THR A 167 9.17 17.48 16.94
C THR A 167 8.54 16.11 17.18
N LEU A 168 7.24 15.95 16.86
CA LEU A 168 6.56 14.66 16.93
C LEU A 168 7.24 13.62 16.04
N TYR A 169 7.51 13.92 14.77
CA TYR A 169 8.23 13.00 13.91
C TYR A 169 9.61 12.65 14.47
N THR A 170 10.43 13.62 14.87
CA THR A 170 11.79 13.35 15.40
C THR A 170 11.81 12.55 16.69
N SER A 171 10.73 12.59 17.47
CA SER A 171 10.59 11.81 18.69
C SER A 171 10.20 10.35 18.44
N MET A 172 9.79 10.00 17.21
CA MET A 172 9.54 8.62 16.81
C MET A 172 10.87 7.89 16.55
N THR A 173 11.47 7.39 17.62
CA THR A 173 12.66 6.54 17.60
C THR A 173 12.33 5.07 17.85
N ASN A 174 13.28 4.16 17.59
CA ASN A 174 13.15 2.74 17.91
C ASN A 174 12.67 2.54 19.36
N GLY A 175 11.57 1.82 19.55
CA GLY A 175 11.03 1.48 20.87
C GLY A 175 10.00 2.44 21.47
N VAL A 176 9.70 3.57 20.81
CA VAL A 176 8.60 4.45 21.23
C VAL A 176 7.32 4.03 20.52
N THR A 177 6.29 3.68 21.31
CA THR A 177 4.95 3.38 20.78
C THR A 177 4.17 4.68 20.55
N VAL A 178 3.18 4.66 19.66
CA VAL A 178 2.29 5.83 19.49
C VAL A 178 1.59 6.19 20.79
N LYS A 179 1.26 5.21 21.63
CA LYS A 179 0.69 5.47 22.96
C LYS A 179 1.62 6.34 23.83
N ASP A 180 2.89 5.99 23.92
CA ASP A 180 3.89 6.78 24.66
C ASP A 180 4.07 8.18 24.05
N LEU A 181 4.05 8.28 22.72
CA LEU A 181 4.09 9.55 22.00
C LEU A 181 2.90 10.46 22.35
N CYS A 182 1.68 9.92 22.31
CA CYS A 182 0.46 10.67 22.65
C CYS A 182 0.46 11.13 24.11
N CYS A 183 0.94 10.29 25.03
CA CYS A 183 1.06 10.66 26.45
C CYS A 183 2.06 11.80 26.68
N ARG A 184 3.20 11.82 25.96
CA ARG A 184 4.27 12.80 26.16
C ARG A 184 3.96 14.17 25.54
N TYR A 185 3.42 14.18 24.33
CA TYR A 185 3.26 15.41 23.55
C TYR A 185 1.83 15.94 23.50
N ASN A 186 0.84 15.14 23.91
CA ASN A 186 -0.58 15.47 23.90
C ASN A 186 -1.03 16.12 22.55
N PRO A 187 -1.13 15.33 21.48
CA PRO A 187 -1.42 15.83 20.12
C PRO A 187 -2.73 16.63 20.04
N HIS A 188 -3.70 16.32 20.90
CA HIS A 188 -4.96 17.07 21.01
C HIS A 188 -4.73 18.52 21.46
N GLY A 189 -3.77 18.76 22.36
CA GLY A 189 -3.35 20.10 22.77
C GLY A 189 -2.62 20.87 21.65
N LEU A 190 -1.95 20.15 20.76
CA LEU A 190 -1.22 20.69 19.61
C LEU A 190 -2.10 20.86 18.36
N LYS A 191 -3.39 20.52 18.43
CA LYS A 191 -4.36 20.56 17.32
C LYS A 191 -3.97 19.66 16.14
N ILE A 192 -3.29 18.56 16.45
CA ILE A 192 -2.78 17.59 15.49
C ILE A 192 -3.62 16.33 15.60
N ASP A 193 -4.13 15.84 14.47
CA ASP A 193 -4.79 14.54 14.39
C ASP A 193 -3.72 13.45 14.22
N GLU A 194 -3.50 12.67 15.28
CA GLU A 194 -2.49 11.60 15.33
C GLU A 194 -2.67 10.55 14.23
N LYS A 195 -3.92 10.22 13.88
CA LYS A 195 -4.21 9.22 12.85
C LYS A 195 -3.85 9.74 11.47
N LYS A 196 -4.21 10.99 11.16
CA LYS A 196 -3.85 11.63 9.88
C LYS A 196 -2.36 11.91 9.78
N LEU A 197 -1.69 12.26 10.88
CA LEU A 197 -0.24 12.45 10.93
C LEU A 197 0.52 11.19 10.50
N ILE A 198 0.12 10.05 11.08
CA ILE A 198 0.75 8.78 10.77
C ILE A 198 0.37 8.31 9.37
N GLN A 199 -0.89 8.46 8.97
CA GLN A 199 -1.34 8.18 7.60
C GLN A 199 -0.51 8.94 6.57
N PHE A 200 -0.38 10.26 6.71
CA PHE A 200 0.43 11.08 5.79
C PHE A 200 1.90 10.67 5.81
N GLY A 201 2.45 10.42 7.00
CA GLY A 201 3.83 9.97 7.17
C GLY A 201 4.13 8.66 6.44
N VAL A 202 3.23 7.68 6.52
CA VAL A 202 3.37 6.38 5.85
C VAL A 202 3.12 6.51 4.34
N VAL A 203 2.11 7.27 3.92
CA VAL A 203 1.79 7.46 2.50
C VAL A 203 2.95 8.10 1.74
N LYS A 204 3.59 9.12 2.34
CA LYS A 204 4.75 9.81 1.76
C LYS A 204 6.09 9.11 2.06
N ASN A 205 6.07 7.94 2.70
CA ASN A 205 7.26 7.17 3.11
C ASN A 205 8.23 7.95 4.03
N LEU A 206 7.73 8.93 4.79
CA LEU A 206 8.51 9.66 5.80
C LEU A 206 8.74 8.79 7.04
N ILE A 207 7.77 7.94 7.34
CA ILE A 207 7.81 6.97 8.42
C ILE A 207 7.70 5.56 7.84
N ARG A 208 8.43 4.62 8.44
CA ARG A 208 8.20 3.18 8.29
C ARG A 208 7.66 2.58 9.59
N VAL A 209 6.79 1.57 9.47
CA VAL A 209 6.29 0.81 10.61
C VAL A 209 7.31 -0.25 10.97
N LEU A 210 7.69 -0.34 12.24
CA LEU A 210 8.49 -1.44 12.76
C LEU A 210 7.54 -2.55 13.18
N ARG A 211 7.65 -3.69 12.50
CA ARG A 211 6.95 -4.90 12.88
C ARG A 211 7.90 -5.82 13.63
N LYS A 212 7.36 -6.51 14.62
CA LYS A 212 8.06 -7.56 15.37
C LYS A 212 7.94 -8.87 14.61
N TYR A 213 9.05 -9.55 14.40
CA TYR A 213 9.17 -10.84 13.74
C TYR A 213 9.82 -11.84 14.70
N PRO A 214 9.06 -12.79 15.25
CA PRO A 214 9.62 -13.84 16.08
C PRO A 214 10.46 -14.80 15.24
N ILE A 215 11.66 -15.12 15.73
CA ILE A 215 12.58 -16.09 15.15
C ILE A 215 12.86 -17.14 16.22
N VAL A 216 12.66 -18.40 15.85
CA VAL A 216 13.09 -19.53 16.67
C VAL A 216 14.60 -19.59 16.66
N VAL A 217 15.21 -19.48 17.83
CA VAL A 217 16.60 -19.85 18.04
C VAL A 217 16.60 -21.22 18.70
N PRO A 218 17.18 -22.26 18.06
CA PRO A 218 17.27 -23.56 18.69
C PRO A 218 18.16 -23.46 19.93
N SER A 219 17.54 -23.46 21.11
CA SER A 219 18.18 -23.66 22.40
C SER A 219 17.76 -25.02 22.96
N ASN A 220 18.63 -25.64 23.77
CA ASN A 220 18.45 -26.99 24.34
C ASN A 220 17.26 -27.14 25.31
N SER A 221 16.38 -26.14 25.42
CA SER A 221 15.17 -26.13 26.23
C SER A 221 14.02 -26.79 25.46
N GLU A 222 13.29 -27.72 26.08
CA GLU A 222 12.12 -28.33 25.45
C GLU A 222 11.10 -27.25 25.04
N PRO A 223 10.63 -27.27 23.77
CA PRO A 223 9.65 -26.31 23.30
C PRO A 223 8.31 -26.54 24.01
N ASP A 224 7.62 -25.46 24.42
CA ASP A 224 6.28 -25.57 24.99
C ASP A 224 5.36 -26.30 23.99
N PRO A 225 4.67 -27.39 24.39
CA PRO A 225 3.79 -28.16 23.51
C PRO A 225 2.69 -27.32 22.83
N ARG A 226 2.32 -26.16 23.41
CA ARG A 226 1.34 -25.23 22.83
C ARG A 226 1.89 -24.41 21.67
N LEU A 227 3.20 -24.20 21.62
CA LEU A 227 3.87 -23.46 20.55
C LEU A 227 4.34 -24.36 19.41
N ARG A 228 4.30 -25.69 19.55
CA ARG A 228 4.81 -26.65 18.54
C ARG A 228 4.23 -26.43 17.14
N SER A 229 2.94 -26.08 17.05
CA SER A 229 2.26 -25.70 15.80
C SER A 229 2.64 -24.31 15.27
N LEU A 230 3.18 -23.46 16.14
CA LEU A 230 3.58 -22.06 15.89
C LEU A 230 5.06 -21.91 15.55
N TYR A 231 5.91 -22.87 15.93
CA TYR A 231 7.32 -22.91 15.50
C TYR A 231 7.45 -22.87 13.96
N SER A 232 6.51 -23.47 13.22
CA SER A 232 6.46 -23.40 11.75
C SER A 232 6.09 -22.02 11.20
N LEU A 233 5.56 -21.11 12.04
CA LEU A 233 5.21 -19.74 11.66
C LEU A 233 6.29 -18.74 12.11
N PHE A 234 7.18 -19.16 13.02
CA PHE A 234 8.27 -18.37 13.59
C PHE A 234 9.57 -18.43 12.76
N ASP A 235 9.43 -18.35 11.42
CA ASP A 235 10.54 -18.38 10.47
C ASP A 235 11.20 -17.00 10.26
N GLY A 236 10.76 -15.97 11.00
CA GLY A 236 11.16 -14.57 10.80
C GLY A 236 10.58 -13.90 9.55
N LEU A 237 9.70 -14.59 8.80
CA LEU A 237 9.03 -14.07 7.60
C LEU A 237 7.62 -13.53 7.90
N HIS A 238 6.92 -14.10 8.87
CA HIS A 238 5.57 -13.68 9.25
C HIS A 238 5.63 -12.64 10.36
N CYS A 239 4.90 -11.53 10.21
CA CYS A 239 4.81 -10.54 11.28
C CYS A 239 3.88 -11.03 12.40
N LEU A 240 4.05 -10.50 13.62
CA LEU A 240 3.18 -10.86 14.76
C LEU A 240 1.69 -10.74 14.44
N ASP A 241 1.29 -9.75 13.65
CA ASP A 241 -0.12 -9.53 13.31
C ASP A 241 -0.69 -10.65 12.42
N GLU A 242 0.11 -11.19 11.49
CA GLU A 242 -0.29 -12.33 10.65
C GLU A 242 -0.40 -13.62 11.47
N ILE A 243 0.50 -13.79 12.43
CA ILE A 243 0.47 -14.92 13.36
C ILE A 243 -0.75 -14.80 14.27
N CYS A 244 -1.01 -13.63 14.82
CA CYS A 244 -2.20 -13.31 15.61
C CYS A 244 -3.49 -13.65 14.83
N CYS A 245 -3.59 -13.25 13.56
CA CYS A 245 -4.75 -13.58 12.72
C CYS A 245 -4.88 -15.09 12.43
N LYS A 246 -3.77 -15.80 12.19
CA LYS A 246 -3.80 -17.26 11.92
C LYS A 246 -4.15 -18.10 13.15
N VAL A 247 -3.79 -17.63 14.34
CA VAL A 247 -3.92 -18.40 15.59
C VAL A 247 -5.11 -17.94 16.43
N GLY A 248 -5.64 -16.75 16.18
CA GLY A 248 -6.77 -16.18 16.91
C GLY A 248 -6.43 -15.76 18.34
N ILE A 249 -5.14 -15.56 18.66
CA ILE A 249 -4.67 -15.12 19.98
C ILE A 249 -4.44 -13.61 19.94
N GLY A 250 -4.78 -12.87 21.00
CA GLY A 250 -4.54 -11.43 21.06
C GLY A 250 -3.05 -11.06 21.02
N GLN A 251 -2.71 -9.91 20.44
CA GLN A 251 -1.33 -9.43 20.28
C GLN A 251 -0.56 -9.41 21.61
N SER A 252 -1.18 -8.95 22.70
CA SER A 252 -0.55 -8.91 24.03
C SER A 252 -0.30 -10.30 24.63
N GLU A 253 -1.22 -11.24 24.42
CA GLU A 253 -1.05 -12.61 24.91
C GLU A 253 0.02 -13.36 24.10
N LEU A 254 0.13 -13.06 22.81
CA LEU A 254 1.20 -13.60 21.97
C LEU A 254 2.57 -13.02 22.38
N GLU A 255 2.64 -11.72 22.69
CA GLU A 255 3.86 -11.09 23.21
C GLU A 255 4.29 -11.67 24.56
N GLU A 256 3.35 -11.85 25.50
CA GLU A 256 3.63 -12.48 26.80
C GLU A 256 4.14 -13.92 26.65
N ARG A 257 3.53 -14.70 25.74
CA ARG A 257 4.01 -16.06 25.44
C ARG A 257 5.41 -16.05 24.82
N ILE A 258 5.71 -15.11 23.93
CA ILE A 258 7.05 -14.98 23.33
C ILE A 258 8.09 -14.53 24.36
N GLU A 259 7.73 -13.66 25.31
CA GLU A 259 8.62 -13.22 26.38
C GLU A 259 8.91 -14.34 27.40
N ASN A 260 7.95 -15.24 27.63
CA ASN A 260 8.11 -16.39 28.50
C ASN A 260 8.97 -17.51 27.90
N ASP A 261 9.11 -17.57 26.57
CA ASP A 261 9.86 -18.62 25.88
C ASP A 261 11.34 -18.22 25.64
N PRO A 262 12.32 -18.91 26.24
CA PRO A 262 13.75 -18.62 26.05
C PRO A 262 14.26 -18.95 24.63
N ASN A 263 13.46 -19.69 23.85
CA ASN A 263 13.82 -20.17 22.52
C ASN A 263 13.40 -19.20 21.39
N VAL A 264 12.67 -18.11 21.70
CA VAL A 264 12.17 -17.18 20.69
C VAL A 264 12.86 -15.83 20.86
N ARG A 265 13.46 -15.32 19.79
CA ARG A 265 13.98 -13.95 19.73
C ARG A 265 13.15 -13.12 18.78
N VAL A 266 12.78 -11.92 19.21
CA VAL A 266 12.04 -10.98 18.37
C VAL A 266 13.02 -10.08 17.64
N CYS A 267 13.02 -10.15 16.31
CA CYS A 267 13.67 -9.17 15.45
C CYS A 267 12.67 -8.09 15.03
N MET A 268 13.07 -6.83 15.08
CA MET A 268 12.26 -5.71 14.59
C MET A 268 12.72 -5.34 13.18
N LYS A 269 11.80 -5.37 12.21
CA LYS A 269 12.10 -5.07 10.79
C LYS A 269 11.09 -4.08 10.22
#